data_AF-A0A7Y4SSH4-F1
#
_entry.id   AF-A0A7Y4SSH4-F1
#
_cell.length_a   1.000
_cell.length_b   1.000
_cell.length_c   1.000
_cell.angle_alpha   90.00
_cell.angle_beta   90.00
_cell.angle_gamma   90.00
#
_symmetry.space_group_name_H-M   'P 1'
#
loop_
_entity.id
_entity.type
_entity.pdbx_description
1 polymer ?
#
loop_
_entity_poly.entity_id
_entity_poly.type
_entity_poly.pdbx_seq_one_letter_code
_entity_poly.pdbx_strand_id
1 'polypeptide(L)'
;MSAKPQAKLRKRTAETRRARRGAEEENRASPRAGFTLVELLLAVGLFSILIVALLRLVDTSLTIWGRTDESRELSEMGGAVMDMLAADVHALEGGKRGDLLADWRLFDLDQDGISGAPVQRLRLVRLFGAAELQRLDVGAPFETFERGLAQVGWAVLPGTGDTPDERAIGTLVRGERLLGDADTLSFFDPSFFGPSGKPVPGSLYEITGGVLWFNAWFASQTSILHEGWKLGDGLVHCAASWDAWNRARPDTERSIFNSPPGGMPQAKDVPLLPRRVRLELELERPRDLRFRTRLATAANVEDSTLLVRDGRRLPAAGGMI
;
A
#
# COMPACT_ATOMS: atom_id res chain seq x y z
N MET A 1 57.01 97.93 23.57
CA MET A 1 56.32 97.07 24.56
C MET A 1 55.06 97.82 24.99
N SER A 2 53.83 97.33 25.00
CA SER A 2 53.26 95.99 24.95
C SER A 2 51.86 96.10 24.35
N ALA A 3 51.46 95.12 23.55
CA ALA A 3 50.19 95.06 22.84
C ALA A 3 49.14 94.24 23.60
N LYS A 4 47.85 94.53 23.30
CA LYS A 4 46.58 93.82 23.62
C LYS A 4 45.85 94.29 24.89
N PRO A 5 44.53 94.59 24.77
CA PRO A 5 43.55 93.50 24.72
C PRO A 5 42.35 93.74 23.77
N GLN A 6 42.55 93.59 22.44
CA GLN A 6 41.42 93.41 21.49
C GLN A 6 40.92 91.95 21.39
N ALA A 7 41.59 91.00 22.06
CA ALA A 7 41.25 89.58 21.98
C ALA A 7 40.04 89.17 22.84
N LYS A 8 39.67 89.94 23.87
CA LYS A 8 38.60 89.58 24.81
C LYS A 8 37.19 89.86 24.26
N LEU A 9 37.03 90.87 23.40
CA LEU A 9 35.72 91.24 22.86
C LEU A 9 35.25 90.33 21.71
N ARG A 10 36.20 89.79 20.91
CA ARG A 10 35.90 88.84 19.81
C ARG A 10 35.54 87.42 20.29
N LYS A 11 36.04 86.98 21.46
CA LYS A 11 35.67 85.67 22.03
C LYS A 11 34.21 85.64 22.52
N ARG A 12 33.74 86.72 23.15
CA ARG A 12 32.36 86.81 23.66
C ARG A 12 31.29 86.76 22.57
N THR A 13 31.57 87.29 21.37
CA THR A 13 30.63 87.28 20.23
C THR A 13 30.60 85.94 19.48
N ALA A 14 31.69 85.17 19.53
CA ALA A 14 31.74 83.82 18.96
C ALA A 14 31.04 82.78 19.85
N GLU A 15 31.17 82.89 21.17
CA GLU A 15 30.48 82.01 22.13
C GLU A 15 28.97 82.25 22.17
N THR A 16 28.50 83.50 22.08
CA THR A 16 27.06 83.79 21.98
C THR A 16 26.45 83.33 20.65
N ARG A 17 27.19 83.37 19.53
CA ARG A 17 26.73 82.81 18.25
C ARG A 17 26.73 81.29 18.22
N ARG A 18 27.66 80.61 18.91
CA ARG A 18 27.64 79.15 19.09
C ARG A 18 26.52 78.69 20.03
N ALA A 19 26.26 79.41 21.12
CA ALA A 19 25.15 79.11 22.02
C ALA A 19 23.78 79.30 21.34
N ARG A 20 23.64 80.31 20.46
CA ARG A 20 22.41 80.48 19.65
C ARG A 20 22.22 79.40 18.59
N ARG A 21 23.30 78.96 17.93
CA ARG A 21 23.23 77.85 16.95
C ARG A 21 22.94 76.49 17.60
N GLY A 22 23.52 76.22 18.79
CA GLY A 22 23.22 75.01 19.56
C GLY A 22 21.77 74.97 20.04
N ALA A 23 21.23 76.11 20.51
CA ALA A 23 19.83 76.21 20.94
C ALA A 23 18.82 76.14 19.78
N GLU A 24 19.20 76.51 18.56
CA GLU A 24 18.36 76.34 17.35
C GLU A 24 18.40 74.91 16.80
N GLU A 25 19.49 74.16 17.00
CA GLU A 25 19.59 72.75 16.58
C GLU A 25 18.95 71.78 17.60
N GLU A 26 19.01 72.08 18.89
CA GLU A 26 18.46 71.22 19.95
C GLU A 26 16.92 71.25 20.02
N ASN A 27 16.29 72.25 19.38
CA ASN A 27 14.83 72.39 19.31
C ASN A 27 14.21 71.91 17.99
N ARG A 28 15.00 71.28 17.11
CA ARG A 28 14.43 70.40 16.08
C ARG A 28 14.04 69.09 16.72
N ALA A 29 12.95 69.14 17.50
CA ALA A 29 12.19 67.95 17.82
C ALA A 29 11.91 67.25 16.48
N SER A 30 12.61 66.15 16.21
CA SER A 30 12.27 65.28 15.09
C SER A 30 10.76 65.03 15.19
N PRO A 31 9.97 65.33 14.15
CA PRO A 31 8.53 65.18 14.24
C PRO A 31 8.27 63.73 14.66
N ARG A 32 7.77 63.54 15.89
CA ARG A 32 7.29 62.25 16.36
C ARG A 32 6.05 61.98 15.54
N ALA A 33 6.22 61.34 14.39
CA ALA A 33 5.14 60.86 13.56
C ALA A 33 4.35 59.86 14.39
N GLY A 34 3.24 60.32 14.97
CA GLY A 34 2.25 59.43 15.59
C GLY A 34 1.47 58.74 14.47
N PHE A 35 1.24 57.44 14.61
CA PHE A 35 0.38 56.70 13.69
C PHE A 35 -1.03 57.28 13.72
N THR A 36 -1.60 57.51 12.55
CA THR A 36 -3.01 57.86 12.43
C THR A 36 -3.88 56.65 12.74
N LEU A 37 -5.11 56.87 13.24
CA LEU A 37 -6.09 55.80 13.48
C LEU A 37 -6.30 54.93 12.22
N VAL A 38 -6.25 55.57 11.05
CA VAL A 38 -6.39 54.93 9.74
C VAL A 38 -5.22 53.99 9.45
N GLU A 39 -3.96 54.41 9.70
CA GLU A 39 -2.79 53.54 9.55
C GLU A 39 -2.84 52.35 10.51
N LEU A 40 -3.32 52.56 11.75
CA LEU A 40 -3.45 51.47 12.71
C LEU A 40 -4.50 50.44 12.26
N LEU A 41 -5.65 50.91 11.74
CA LEU A 41 -6.69 50.05 11.16
C LEU A 41 -6.18 49.28 9.93
N LEU A 42 -5.43 49.94 9.05
CA LEU A 42 -4.81 49.31 7.88
C LEU A 42 -3.77 48.26 8.30
N ALA A 43 -2.94 48.56 9.28
CA ALA A 43 -1.93 47.64 9.81
C ALA A 43 -2.58 46.40 10.43
N VAL A 44 -3.64 46.55 11.23
CA VAL A 44 -4.39 45.44 11.82
C VAL A 44 -5.11 44.61 10.75
N GLY A 45 -5.69 45.26 9.74
CA GLY A 45 -6.33 44.59 8.62
C GLY A 45 -5.33 43.75 7.80
N LEU A 46 -4.19 44.36 7.44
CA LEU A 46 -3.11 43.66 6.73
C LEU A 46 -2.55 42.50 7.56
N PHE A 47 -2.33 42.72 8.85
CA PHE A 47 -1.83 41.70 9.77
C PHE A 47 -2.81 40.53 9.89
N SER A 48 -4.12 40.81 9.95
CA SER A 48 -5.17 39.79 9.98
C SER A 48 -5.17 38.95 8.70
N ILE A 49 -5.06 39.59 7.53
CA ILE A 49 -4.94 38.90 6.23
C ILE A 49 -3.68 38.02 6.21
N LEU A 50 -2.57 38.53 6.73
CA LEU A 50 -1.29 37.84 6.76
C LEU A 50 -1.32 36.62 7.70
N ILE A 51 -1.98 36.72 8.86
CA ILE A 51 -2.22 35.58 9.75
C ILE A 51 -3.09 34.53 9.06
N VAL A 52 -4.18 34.92 8.40
CA VAL A 52 -5.05 33.97 7.69
C VAL A 52 -4.29 33.27 6.55
N ALA A 53 -3.46 34.01 5.81
CA ALA A 53 -2.61 33.43 4.77
C ALA A 53 -1.58 32.44 5.36
N LEU A 54 -0.97 32.78 6.50
CA LEU A 54 -0.02 31.91 7.19
C LEU A 54 -0.70 30.62 7.70
N LEU A 55 -1.87 30.73 8.33
CA LEU A 55 -2.63 29.57 8.79
C LEU A 55 -3.03 28.65 7.63
N ARG A 56 -3.51 29.23 6.51
CA ARG A 56 -3.80 28.45 5.30
C ARG A 56 -2.57 27.74 4.74
N LEU A 57 -1.42 28.39 4.78
CA LEU A 57 -0.17 27.79 4.32
C LEU A 57 0.27 26.64 5.23
N VAL A 58 0.13 26.78 6.54
CA VAL A 58 0.39 25.70 7.51
C VAL A 58 -0.57 24.53 7.30
N ASP A 59 -1.88 24.78 7.20
CA ASP A 59 -2.89 23.74 6.95
C ASP A 59 -2.63 23.00 5.63
N THR A 60 -2.29 23.74 4.58
CA THR A 60 -1.95 23.14 3.28
C THR A 60 -0.69 22.29 3.39
N SER A 61 0.34 22.79 4.08
CA SER A 61 1.58 22.04 4.29
C SER A 61 1.35 20.78 5.11
N LEU A 62 0.56 20.84 6.18
CA LEU A 62 0.20 19.69 7.00
C LEU A 62 -0.63 18.66 6.21
N THR A 63 -1.54 19.13 5.36
CA THR A 63 -2.35 18.27 4.49
C THR A 63 -1.48 17.55 3.44
N ILE A 64 -0.56 18.27 2.80
CA ILE A 64 0.38 17.69 1.82
C ILE A 64 1.28 16.68 2.52
N TRP A 65 1.80 17.03 3.70
CA TRP A 65 2.69 16.14 4.46
C TRP A 65 1.96 14.88 4.90
N GLY A 66 0.74 15.02 5.45
CA GLY A 66 -0.14 13.91 5.78
C GLY A 66 -0.37 12.99 4.58
N ARG A 67 -0.76 13.53 3.42
CA ARG A 67 -0.97 12.74 2.19
C ARG A 67 0.30 12.02 1.71
N THR A 68 1.47 12.64 1.87
CA THR A 68 2.75 12.07 1.44
C THR A 68 3.17 10.91 2.35
N ASP A 69 3.08 11.10 3.66
CA ASP A 69 3.37 10.07 4.65
C ASP A 69 2.43 8.87 4.51
N GLU A 70 1.16 9.17 4.27
CA GLU A 70 0.10 8.21 3.99
C GLU A 70 0.32 7.37 2.73
N SER A 71 0.71 8.00 1.61
CA SER A 71 1.06 7.28 0.39
C SER A 71 2.32 6.45 0.55
N ARG A 72 3.22 6.88 1.44
CA ARG A 72 4.46 6.19 1.73
C ARG A 72 4.21 4.91 2.52
N GLU A 73 3.38 4.95 3.57
CA GLU A 73 3.03 3.78 4.38
C GLU A 73 2.45 2.64 3.53
N LEU A 74 1.46 2.93 2.67
CA LEU A 74 0.87 1.95 1.75
C LEU A 74 1.89 1.38 0.77
N SER A 75 2.76 2.23 0.24
CA SER A 75 3.80 1.83 -0.71
C SER A 75 4.86 0.94 -0.05
N GLU A 76 5.27 1.27 1.19
CA GLU A 76 6.21 0.46 1.97
C GLU A 76 5.63 -0.90 2.32
N MET A 77 4.37 -0.94 2.78
CA MET A 77 3.67 -2.19 3.10
C MET A 77 3.47 -3.04 1.85
N GLY A 78 2.95 -2.47 0.76
CA GLY A 78 2.77 -3.15 -0.52
C GLY A 78 4.09 -3.66 -1.09
N GLY A 79 5.14 -2.84 -1.04
CA GLY A 79 6.50 -3.22 -1.46
C GLY A 79 7.04 -4.41 -0.68
N ALA A 80 6.96 -4.38 0.66
CA ALA A 80 7.44 -5.47 1.50
C ALA A 80 6.71 -6.80 1.23
N VAL A 81 5.39 -6.77 1.03
CA VAL A 81 4.60 -7.96 0.67
C VAL A 81 5.01 -8.50 -0.69
N MET A 82 5.13 -7.62 -1.69
CA MET A 82 5.49 -8.02 -3.05
C MET A 82 6.92 -8.54 -3.14
N ASP A 83 7.86 -7.99 -2.38
CA ASP A 83 9.23 -8.49 -2.28
C ASP A 83 9.28 -9.89 -1.67
N MET A 84 8.51 -10.15 -0.60
CA MET A 84 8.41 -11.47 0.02
C MET A 84 7.83 -12.51 -0.94
N LEU A 85 6.74 -12.17 -1.61
CA LEU A 85 6.09 -13.04 -2.58
C LEU A 85 6.96 -13.29 -3.82
N ALA A 86 7.65 -12.26 -4.32
CA ALA A 86 8.60 -12.38 -5.42
C ALA A 86 9.79 -13.27 -5.04
N ALA A 87 10.30 -13.17 -3.81
CA ALA A 87 11.35 -14.05 -3.31
C ALA A 87 10.90 -15.52 -3.28
N ASP A 88 9.68 -15.79 -2.81
CA ASP A 88 9.12 -17.14 -2.80
C ASP A 88 8.95 -17.72 -4.22
N VAL A 89 8.44 -16.92 -5.16
CA VAL A 89 8.28 -17.32 -6.56
C VAL A 89 9.65 -17.50 -7.25
N HIS A 90 10.63 -16.66 -6.95
CA HIS A 90 11.98 -16.77 -7.52
C HIS A 90 12.72 -18.03 -7.04
N ALA A 91 12.46 -18.44 -5.80
CA ALA A 91 13.05 -19.63 -5.20
C ALA A 91 12.31 -20.94 -5.53
N LEU A 92 11.32 -20.91 -6.43
CA LEU A 92 10.57 -22.11 -6.87
C LEU A 92 11.49 -23.27 -7.24
N GLU A 93 11.21 -24.46 -6.70
CA GLU A 93 11.94 -25.68 -7.05
C GLU A 93 11.47 -26.19 -8.41
N GLY A 94 12.38 -26.24 -9.39
CA GLY A 94 12.09 -26.74 -10.74
C GLY A 94 12.30 -28.25 -10.93
N GLY A 95 12.92 -28.93 -9.96
CA GLY A 95 13.19 -30.37 -10.02
C GLY A 95 11.96 -31.23 -9.76
N LYS A 96 12.15 -32.56 -9.74
CA LYS A 96 11.07 -33.55 -9.55
C LYS A 96 10.30 -33.40 -8.23
N ARG A 97 10.87 -32.69 -7.27
CA ARG A 97 10.32 -32.42 -5.93
C ARG A 97 9.57 -31.10 -5.85
N GLY A 98 9.61 -30.31 -6.91
CA GLY A 98 8.91 -29.04 -7.02
C GLY A 98 7.41 -29.21 -7.19
N ASP A 99 6.68 -28.18 -6.82
CA ASP A 99 5.25 -28.08 -7.07
C ASP A 99 4.82 -26.61 -7.04
N LEU A 100 3.79 -26.29 -7.81
CA LEU A 100 3.09 -25.02 -7.82
C LEU A 100 1.61 -25.29 -8.07
N LEU A 101 0.78 -24.81 -7.15
CA LEU A 101 -0.66 -24.89 -7.22
C LEU A 101 -1.26 -23.53 -6.89
N ALA A 102 -1.98 -22.97 -7.86
CA ALA A 102 -2.75 -21.76 -7.69
C ALA A 102 -4.20 -22.04 -8.06
N ASP A 103 -5.11 -21.73 -7.15
CA ASP A 103 -6.53 -21.98 -7.32
C ASP A 103 -7.37 -20.93 -6.60
N TRP A 104 -8.64 -20.93 -6.92
CA TRP A 104 -9.63 -19.96 -6.47
C TRP A 104 -10.66 -20.62 -5.59
N ARG A 105 -11.06 -19.89 -4.56
CA ARG A 105 -12.13 -20.26 -3.64
C ARG A 105 -13.17 -19.17 -3.59
N LEU A 106 -14.44 -19.55 -3.60
CA LEU A 106 -15.53 -18.63 -3.33
C LEU A 106 -15.78 -18.55 -1.82
N PHE A 107 -15.98 -17.33 -1.32
CA PHE A 107 -16.43 -17.05 0.04
C PHE A 107 -17.79 -16.35 0.03
N ASP A 108 -18.59 -16.67 1.05
CA ASP A 108 -19.83 -15.98 1.40
C ASP A 108 -19.46 -14.82 2.34
N LEU A 109 -19.37 -13.61 1.79
CA LEU A 109 -18.90 -12.42 2.51
C LEU A 109 -20.04 -11.70 3.24
N ASP A 110 -21.26 -11.75 2.75
CA ASP A 110 -22.44 -11.11 3.34
C ASP A 110 -23.26 -12.05 4.23
N GLN A 111 -22.92 -13.35 4.25
CA GLN A 111 -23.57 -14.40 5.03
C GLN A 111 -24.99 -14.71 4.56
N ASP A 112 -25.24 -14.58 3.25
CA ASP A 112 -26.53 -14.91 2.63
C ASP A 112 -26.66 -16.40 2.25
N GLY A 113 -25.60 -17.18 2.47
CA GLY A 113 -25.51 -18.60 2.11
C GLY A 113 -24.97 -18.85 0.69
N ILE A 114 -24.67 -17.79 -0.07
CA ILE A 114 -24.15 -17.83 -1.42
C ILE A 114 -22.68 -17.41 -1.41
N SER A 115 -21.80 -18.36 -1.71
CA SER A 115 -20.39 -18.04 -1.89
C SER A 115 -20.17 -17.38 -3.25
N GLY A 116 -20.06 -16.06 -3.29
CA GLY A 116 -19.93 -15.27 -4.52
C GLY A 116 -18.56 -14.65 -4.76
N ALA A 117 -17.74 -14.48 -3.72
CA ALA A 117 -16.50 -13.72 -3.81
C ALA A 117 -15.28 -14.61 -4.09
N PRO A 118 -14.69 -14.58 -5.30
CA PRO A 118 -13.52 -15.38 -5.62
C PRO A 118 -12.27 -14.76 -4.98
N VAL A 119 -11.55 -15.57 -4.21
CA VAL A 119 -10.22 -15.22 -3.70
C VAL A 119 -9.22 -16.30 -4.06
N GLN A 120 -8.00 -15.89 -4.36
CA GLN A 120 -6.96 -16.80 -4.82
C GLN A 120 -6.10 -17.32 -3.66
N ARG A 121 -5.61 -18.54 -3.85
CA ARG A 121 -4.64 -19.22 -2.99
C ARG A 121 -3.48 -19.68 -3.85
N LEU A 122 -2.28 -19.58 -3.31
CA LEU A 122 -1.04 -19.96 -3.98
C LEU A 122 -0.23 -20.85 -3.05
N ARG A 123 0.16 -22.02 -3.54
CA ARG A 123 0.95 -23.01 -2.83
C ARG A 123 2.12 -23.39 -3.69
N LEU A 124 3.32 -23.38 -3.13
CA LEU A 124 4.52 -23.67 -3.88
C LEU A 124 5.54 -24.42 -3.05
N VAL A 125 6.43 -25.14 -3.72
CA VAL A 125 7.65 -25.68 -3.12
C VAL A 125 8.81 -24.81 -3.56
N ARG A 126 9.59 -24.31 -2.60
CA ARG A 126 10.76 -23.48 -2.87
C ARG A 126 11.99 -23.98 -2.14
N LEU A 127 13.14 -23.52 -2.64
CA LEU A 127 14.43 -23.62 -1.98
C LEU A 127 14.48 -22.65 -0.79
N PHE A 128 15.02 -23.14 0.33
CA PHE A 128 15.26 -22.39 1.56
C PHE A 128 16.77 -22.22 1.78
N GLY A 129 17.16 -21.00 2.13
CA GLY A 129 18.52 -20.70 2.54
C GLY A 129 18.86 -21.29 3.91
N ALA A 130 20.15 -21.48 4.20
CA ALA A 130 20.62 -22.01 5.48
C ALA A 130 20.12 -21.21 6.70
N ALA A 131 20.05 -19.88 6.58
CA ALA A 131 19.55 -19.01 7.65
C ALA A 131 18.03 -19.12 7.86
N GLU A 132 17.27 -19.48 6.82
CA GLU A 132 15.82 -19.70 6.92
C GLU A 132 15.53 -21.05 7.55
N LEU A 133 16.28 -22.08 7.15
CA LEU A 133 16.21 -23.40 7.77
C LEU A 133 16.47 -23.31 9.28
N GLN A 134 17.46 -22.52 9.73
CA GLN A 134 17.71 -22.31 11.15
C GLN A 134 16.56 -21.63 11.90
N ARG A 135 15.74 -20.80 11.24
CA ARG A 135 14.56 -20.17 11.84
C ARG A 135 13.37 -21.12 11.92
N LEU A 136 13.24 -22.01 10.93
CA LEU A 136 12.23 -23.06 10.91
C LEU A 136 12.59 -24.27 11.79
N ASP A 137 13.84 -24.36 12.26
CA ASP A 137 14.35 -25.52 12.99
C ASP A 137 13.88 -25.56 14.46
N VAL A 138 12.78 -26.30 14.63
CA VAL A 138 12.28 -26.88 15.88
C VAL A 138 13.21 -28.04 16.29
N GLY A 139 14.43 -27.74 16.74
CA GLY A 139 15.29 -28.64 17.53
C GLY A 139 15.55 -30.07 17.01
N ALA A 140 15.29 -30.38 15.74
CA ALA A 140 15.27 -31.75 15.22
C ALA A 140 16.57 -32.03 14.43
N PRO A 141 17.17 -33.22 14.59
CA PRO A 141 18.44 -33.54 13.93
C PRO A 141 18.33 -33.46 12.40
N PHE A 142 19.29 -32.73 11.81
CA PHE A 142 19.46 -32.38 10.38
C PHE A 142 19.50 -33.55 9.37
N GLU A 143 19.34 -34.79 9.81
CA GLU A 143 19.50 -36.00 8.97
C GLU A 143 18.16 -36.53 8.40
N THR A 144 17.01 -36.05 8.89
CA THR A 144 15.68 -36.55 8.49
C THR A 144 15.00 -35.73 7.39
N PHE A 145 15.45 -34.51 7.13
CA PHE A 145 14.79 -33.59 6.21
C PHE A 145 15.41 -33.57 4.83
N GLU A 146 14.54 -33.36 3.86
CA GLU A 146 14.81 -33.35 2.45
C GLU A 146 15.49 -32.00 2.08
N ARG A 147 16.72 -31.82 2.60
CA ARG A 147 17.41 -30.55 2.90
C ARG A 147 17.19 -29.45 1.86
N GLY A 148 16.75 -28.30 2.35
CA GLY A 148 16.64 -27.06 1.59
C GLY A 148 15.32 -26.84 0.87
N LEU A 149 14.32 -27.70 1.02
CA LEU A 149 12.99 -27.45 0.46
C LEU A 149 11.94 -27.23 1.55
N ALA A 150 11.05 -26.27 1.32
CA ALA A 150 9.84 -26.11 2.10
C ALA A 150 8.66 -25.75 1.20
N GLN A 151 7.48 -26.09 1.70
CA GLN A 151 6.20 -25.66 1.16
C GLN A 151 5.92 -24.26 1.69
N VAL A 152 5.44 -23.39 0.82
CA VAL A 152 4.95 -22.06 1.18
C VAL A 152 3.51 -21.94 0.73
N GLY A 153 2.66 -21.49 1.64
CA GLY A 153 1.25 -21.24 1.39
C GLY A 153 0.98 -19.75 1.51
N TRP A 154 0.31 -19.19 0.51
CA TRP A 154 -0.24 -17.86 0.49
C TRP A 154 -1.74 -17.97 0.24
N ALA A 155 -2.53 -17.19 0.97
CA ALA A 155 -3.96 -17.12 0.76
C ALA A 155 -4.50 -15.76 1.16
N VAL A 156 -5.53 -15.32 0.46
CA VAL A 156 -6.38 -14.23 0.93
C VAL A 156 -7.54 -14.86 1.68
N LEU A 157 -7.77 -14.39 2.90
CA LEU A 157 -8.94 -14.75 3.68
C LEU A 157 -9.87 -13.54 3.79
N PRO A 158 -11.20 -13.72 3.86
CA PRO A 158 -12.11 -12.64 4.21
C PRO A 158 -11.72 -11.98 5.53
N GLY A 159 -12.00 -10.68 5.63
CA GLY A 159 -11.83 -9.92 6.86
C GLY A 159 -12.68 -10.49 8.00
N THR A 160 -12.30 -10.16 9.23
CA THR A 160 -12.95 -10.66 10.45
C THR A 160 -14.04 -9.76 10.99
N GLY A 161 -14.43 -8.71 10.27
CA GLY A 161 -15.40 -7.72 10.75
C GLY A 161 -16.85 -8.21 10.81
N ASP A 162 -17.66 -7.47 11.57
CA ASP A 162 -19.06 -7.78 11.81
C ASP A 162 -19.97 -7.36 10.63
N THR A 163 -19.49 -6.44 9.80
CA THR A 163 -20.24 -5.95 8.64
C THR A 163 -19.76 -6.59 7.32
N PRO A 164 -20.64 -6.75 6.31
CA PRO A 164 -20.23 -7.22 4.98
C PRO A 164 -19.09 -6.39 4.36
N ASP A 165 -19.14 -5.07 4.56
CA ASP A 165 -18.10 -4.14 4.09
C ASP A 165 -16.72 -4.47 4.69
N GLU A 166 -16.68 -4.85 5.97
CA GLU A 166 -15.42 -5.20 6.65
C GLU A 166 -14.93 -6.60 6.26
N ARG A 167 -15.84 -7.54 6.02
CA ARG A 167 -15.48 -8.89 5.55
C ARG A 167 -14.98 -8.91 4.12
N ALA A 168 -15.41 -7.97 3.30
CA ALA A 168 -14.92 -7.78 1.94
C ALA A 168 -13.46 -7.31 1.86
N ILE A 169 -12.90 -6.83 2.97
CA ILE A 169 -11.49 -6.46 3.04
C ILE A 169 -10.72 -7.69 3.47
N GLY A 170 -9.90 -8.22 2.56
CA GLY A 170 -9.15 -9.42 2.81
C GLY A 170 -7.97 -9.23 3.75
N THR A 171 -7.55 -10.34 4.34
CA THR A 171 -6.29 -10.49 5.05
C THR A 171 -5.40 -11.44 4.25
N LEU A 172 -4.20 -10.98 3.89
CA LEU A 172 -3.19 -11.82 3.28
C LEU A 172 -2.48 -12.61 4.37
N VAL A 173 -2.53 -13.93 4.25
CA VAL A 173 -1.84 -14.86 5.15
C VAL A 173 -0.77 -15.63 4.40
N ARG A 174 0.30 -15.96 5.11
CA ARG A 174 1.42 -16.75 4.61
C ARG A 174 1.85 -17.77 5.65
N GLY A 175 2.37 -18.91 5.22
CA GLY A 175 2.98 -19.90 6.10
C GLY A 175 4.07 -20.67 5.38
N GLU A 176 4.94 -21.29 6.18
CA GLU A 176 6.06 -22.09 5.71
C GLU A 176 6.05 -23.43 6.44
N ARG A 177 6.39 -24.51 5.72
CA ARG A 177 6.43 -25.86 6.27
C ARG A 177 7.54 -26.64 5.60
N LEU A 178 8.42 -27.27 6.37
CA LEU A 178 9.49 -28.11 5.80
C LEU A 178 8.91 -29.22 4.92
N LEU A 179 9.57 -29.46 3.78
CA LEU A 179 9.16 -30.55 2.90
C LEU A 179 9.53 -31.90 3.55
N GLY A 180 8.55 -32.80 3.65
CA GLY A 180 8.71 -34.09 4.32
C GLY A 180 8.43 -34.07 5.84
N ASP A 181 8.05 -32.93 6.42
CA ASP A 181 7.50 -32.89 7.78
C ASP A 181 6.29 -33.86 7.87
N ALA A 182 6.26 -34.74 8.88
CA ALA A 182 5.20 -35.72 9.09
C ALA A 182 4.18 -35.27 10.15
N ASP A 183 4.54 -34.28 10.98
CA ASP A 183 3.75 -33.85 12.13
C ASP A 183 2.69 -32.81 11.74
N THR A 184 2.95 -32.07 10.66
CA THR A 184 2.02 -31.05 10.15
C THR A 184 1.42 -31.46 8.80
N LEU A 185 0.19 -31.02 8.54
CA LEU A 185 -0.48 -31.30 7.28
C LEU A 185 0.17 -30.53 6.12
N SER A 186 0.39 -31.21 4.99
CA SER A 186 0.91 -30.60 3.77
C SER A 186 0.00 -29.49 3.26
N PHE A 187 0.54 -28.37 2.80
CA PHE A 187 -0.24 -27.28 2.19
C PHE A 187 -0.94 -27.72 0.90
N PHE A 188 -0.39 -28.74 0.23
CA PHE A 188 -0.98 -29.36 -0.96
C PHE A 188 -2.02 -30.44 -0.63
N ASP A 189 -2.22 -30.77 0.65
CA ASP A 189 -3.25 -31.71 1.05
C ASP A 189 -4.65 -31.12 0.76
N PRO A 190 -5.57 -31.88 0.15
CA PRO A 190 -6.93 -31.40 -0.12
C PRO A 190 -7.70 -30.94 1.12
N SER A 191 -7.37 -31.49 2.30
CA SER A 191 -7.99 -31.14 3.58
C SER A 191 -7.33 -29.96 4.28
N PHE A 192 -6.19 -29.45 3.77
CA PHE A 192 -5.50 -28.30 4.35
C PHE A 192 -6.37 -27.05 4.39
N PHE A 193 -7.09 -26.78 3.30
CA PHE A 193 -8.17 -25.82 3.30
C PHE A 193 -9.47 -26.56 3.57
N GLY A 194 -10.06 -26.35 4.74
CA GLY A 194 -11.29 -27.01 5.11
C GLY A 194 -12.49 -26.60 4.22
N PRO A 195 -13.69 -27.15 4.48
CA PRO A 195 -14.89 -26.84 3.70
C PRO A 195 -15.25 -25.35 3.69
N SER A 196 -14.86 -24.59 4.72
CA SER A 196 -15.03 -23.14 4.82
C SER A 196 -14.04 -22.34 3.97
N GLY A 197 -13.09 -23.00 3.29
CA GLY A 197 -12.01 -22.35 2.55
C GLY A 197 -10.88 -21.81 3.41
N LYS A 198 -10.98 -21.88 4.75
CA LYS A 198 -9.95 -21.45 5.69
C LYS A 198 -8.86 -22.53 5.87
N PRO A 199 -7.59 -22.14 6.07
CA PRO A 199 -6.50 -23.09 6.31
C PRO A 199 -6.62 -23.74 7.69
N VAL A 200 -5.83 -24.81 7.91
CA VAL A 200 -5.65 -25.39 9.24
C VAL A 200 -5.21 -24.31 10.24
N PRO A 201 -5.84 -24.17 11.41
CA PRO A 201 -5.48 -23.14 12.39
C PRO A 201 -3.99 -23.19 12.77
N GLY A 202 -3.33 -22.04 12.84
CA GLY A 202 -1.92 -21.91 13.21
C GLY A 202 -0.92 -22.28 12.11
N SER A 203 -1.36 -22.76 10.96
CA SER A 203 -0.46 -23.12 9.84
C SER A 203 -0.02 -21.93 8.98
N LEU A 204 -0.89 -20.92 8.84
CA LEU A 204 -0.60 -19.66 8.17
C LEU A 204 -0.77 -18.51 9.16
N TYR A 205 0.08 -17.49 9.06
CA TYR A 205 0.04 -16.27 9.87
C TYR A 205 -0.28 -15.05 9.00
N GLU A 206 -0.87 -14.03 9.62
CA GLU A 206 -1.21 -12.78 8.95
C GLU A 206 0.06 -11.99 8.56
N ILE A 207 0.12 -11.58 7.30
CA ILE A 207 1.15 -10.69 6.76
C ILE A 207 0.65 -9.25 6.75
N THR A 208 -0.55 -9.04 6.19
CA THR A 208 -1.20 -7.74 6.16
C THR A 208 -2.71 -7.86 6.00
N GLY A 209 -3.43 -6.90 6.55
CA GLY A 209 -4.85 -6.67 6.28
C GLY A 209 -5.05 -5.65 5.15
N GLY A 210 -6.30 -5.25 4.92
CA GLY A 210 -6.58 -4.19 3.94
C GLY A 210 -6.55 -4.67 2.48
N VAL A 211 -6.53 -5.96 2.21
CA VAL A 211 -6.40 -6.48 0.84
C VAL A 211 -7.72 -6.31 0.10
N LEU A 212 -7.74 -5.43 -0.89
CA LEU A 212 -8.91 -5.27 -1.78
C LEU A 212 -8.86 -6.25 -2.94
N TRP A 213 -7.66 -6.54 -3.41
CA TRP A 213 -7.44 -7.37 -4.58
C TRP A 213 -6.10 -8.07 -4.47
N PHE A 214 -6.06 -9.35 -4.84
CA PHE A 214 -4.82 -10.10 -4.97
C PHE A 214 -4.98 -11.19 -6.01
N ASN A 215 -4.11 -11.14 -7.02
CA ASN A 215 -4.08 -12.11 -8.09
C ASN A 215 -2.64 -12.51 -8.46
N ALA A 216 -2.50 -13.76 -8.86
CA ALA A 216 -1.38 -14.34 -9.55
C ALA A 216 -1.87 -14.84 -10.90
N TRP A 217 -1.28 -14.32 -11.98
CA TRP A 217 -1.57 -14.72 -13.35
C TRP A 217 -0.38 -15.47 -13.91
N PHE A 218 -0.67 -16.51 -14.69
CA PHE A 218 0.32 -17.48 -15.11
C PHE A 218 0.44 -17.51 -16.63
N ALA A 219 1.64 -17.29 -17.15
CA ALA A 219 1.94 -17.42 -18.56
C ALA A 219 2.44 -18.83 -18.86
N SER A 220 1.76 -19.52 -19.78
CA SER A 220 2.21 -20.80 -20.33
C SER A 220 3.30 -20.59 -21.40
N GLN A 221 3.74 -21.67 -22.03
CA GLN A 221 4.67 -21.63 -23.16
C GLN A 221 4.06 -20.93 -24.39
N THR A 222 2.74 -20.92 -24.51
CA THR A 222 2.01 -20.37 -25.67
C THR A 222 1.46 -18.96 -25.42
N SER A 223 1.44 -18.47 -24.18
CA SER A 223 0.92 -17.16 -23.83
C SER A 223 1.73 -16.01 -24.47
N ILE A 224 1.02 -15.06 -25.09
CA ILE A 224 1.58 -13.87 -25.75
C ILE A 224 1.49 -12.67 -24.80
N LEU A 225 2.65 -12.15 -24.36
CA LEU A 225 2.69 -11.11 -23.32
C LEU A 225 2.97 -9.70 -23.83
N HIS A 226 3.36 -9.52 -25.09
CA HIS A 226 3.66 -8.19 -25.63
C HIS A 226 2.39 -7.35 -25.87
N GLU A 227 1.22 -7.99 -25.95
CA GLU A 227 -0.09 -7.32 -25.99
C GLU A 227 -0.71 -7.12 -24.60
N GLY A 228 0.08 -7.34 -23.54
CA GLY A 228 -0.39 -7.35 -22.16
C GLY A 228 -0.80 -8.73 -21.66
N TRP A 229 -1.18 -8.80 -20.39
CA TRP A 229 -1.64 -10.03 -19.76
C TRP A 229 -3.16 -10.15 -19.94
N LYS A 230 -3.58 -10.91 -20.96
CA LYS A 230 -4.99 -11.16 -21.25
C LYS A 230 -5.39 -12.54 -20.72
N LEU A 231 -6.43 -12.61 -19.88
CA LEU A 231 -7.02 -13.87 -19.43
C LEU A 231 -7.96 -14.44 -20.50
N GLY A 232 -8.07 -15.76 -20.56
CA GLY A 232 -9.04 -16.47 -21.40
C GLY A 232 -8.60 -17.90 -21.73
N ASP A 233 -9.40 -18.59 -22.54
CA ASP A 233 -9.25 -20.05 -22.73
C ASP A 233 -8.35 -20.43 -23.93
N GLY A 234 -8.07 -19.46 -24.79
CA GLY A 234 -7.18 -19.62 -25.94
C GLY A 234 -5.71 -19.84 -25.55
N LEU A 235 -4.97 -20.51 -26.43
CA LEU A 235 -3.53 -20.80 -26.25
C LEU A 235 -2.68 -19.54 -25.99
N VAL A 236 -3.10 -18.41 -26.55
CA VAL A 236 -2.37 -17.13 -26.45
C VAL A 236 -2.60 -16.40 -25.14
N HIS A 237 -3.62 -16.79 -24.37
CA HIS A 237 -3.99 -16.12 -23.13
C HIS A 237 -3.19 -16.62 -21.92
N CYS A 238 -3.22 -15.83 -20.85
CA CYS A 238 -2.72 -16.19 -19.53
C CYS A 238 -3.80 -16.94 -18.76
N ALA A 239 -3.40 -17.73 -17.77
CA ALA A 239 -4.30 -18.44 -16.89
C ALA A 239 -4.42 -17.77 -15.52
N ALA A 240 -5.60 -17.89 -14.91
CA ALA A 240 -5.88 -17.44 -13.56
C ALA A 240 -5.58 -18.53 -12.50
N SER A 241 -5.45 -19.79 -12.91
CA SER A 241 -5.07 -20.90 -12.04
C SER A 241 -3.87 -21.65 -12.62
N TRP A 242 -3.23 -22.47 -11.79
CA TRP A 242 -2.10 -23.29 -12.22
C TRP A 242 -2.03 -24.58 -11.42
N ASP A 243 -1.81 -25.69 -12.11
CA ASP A 243 -1.46 -26.98 -11.52
C ASP A 243 -0.22 -27.52 -12.22
N ALA A 244 0.94 -27.40 -11.57
CA ALA A 244 2.20 -27.77 -12.18
C ALA A 244 2.30 -29.26 -12.54
N TRP A 245 1.54 -30.12 -11.87
CA TRP A 245 1.53 -31.56 -12.17
C TRP A 245 0.37 -31.97 -13.09
N ASN A 246 -0.48 -31.03 -13.51
CA ASN A 246 -1.65 -31.29 -14.33
C ASN A 246 -2.51 -32.45 -13.77
N ARG A 247 -2.72 -32.42 -12.44
CA ARG A 247 -3.49 -33.43 -11.69
C ARG A 247 -4.95 -33.04 -11.50
N ALA A 248 -5.40 -31.99 -12.20
CA ALA A 248 -6.73 -31.40 -12.06
C ALA A 248 -7.08 -31.05 -10.61
N ARG A 249 -6.12 -30.50 -9.84
CA ARG A 249 -6.33 -30.09 -8.45
C ARG A 249 -7.23 -28.87 -8.29
N PRO A 250 -7.16 -27.83 -9.15
CA PRO A 250 -8.13 -26.73 -9.14
C PRO A 250 -9.52 -27.23 -9.53
N ASP A 251 -10.51 -26.91 -8.70
CA ASP A 251 -11.90 -27.34 -8.89
C ASP A 251 -12.66 -26.36 -9.80
N THR A 252 -12.88 -26.76 -11.05
CA THR A 252 -13.56 -25.95 -12.08
C THR A 252 -15.03 -25.72 -11.80
N GLU A 253 -15.68 -26.60 -11.03
CA GLU A 253 -17.09 -26.43 -10.64
C GLU A 253 -17.25 -25.31 -9.60
N ARG A 254 -16.19 -25.05 -8.82
CA ARG A 254 -16.20 -23.98 -7.81
C ARG A 254 -15.96 -22.61 -8.38
N SER A 255 -15.17 -22.48 -9.44
CA SER A 255 -14.87 -21.19 -10.03
C SER A 255 -14.41 -21.35 -11.46
N ILE A 256 -14.92 -20.50 -12.34
CA ILE A 256 -14.46 -20.41 -13.73
C ILE A 256 -12.96 -20.08 -13.83
N PHE A 257 -12.39 -19.42 -12.80
CA PHE A 257 -10.97 -19.08 -12.74
C PHE A 257 -10.06 -20.28 -12.48
N ASN A 258 -10.63 -21.43 -12.04
CA ASN A 258 -9.91 -22.69 -11.88
C ASN A 258 -9.75 -23.47 -13.19
N SER A 259 -10.22 -22.91 -14.31
CA SER A 259 -10.00 -23.51 -15.63
C SER A 259 -8.50 -23.67 -15.91
N PRO A 260 -8.06 -24.85 -16.40
CA PRO A 260 -6.66 -25.10 -16.67
C PRO A 260 -6.15 -24.21 -17.82
N PRO A 261 -4.83 -23.89 -17.85
CA PRO A 261 -4.27 -23.08 -18.92
C PRO A 261 -4.39 -23.78 -20.29
N GLY A 262 -4.77 -23.02 -21.31
CA GLY A 262 -4.73 -23.50 -22.69
C GLY A 262 -3.30 -23.88 -23.11
N GLY A 263 -3.15 -25.03 -23.76
CA GLY A 263 -1.88 -25.45 -24.37
C GLY A 263 -0.84 -26.03 -23.41
N MET A 264 -1.22 -26.29 -22.15
CA MET A 264 -0.35 -26.98 -21.20
C MET A 264 -0.07 -28.43 -21.64
N PRO A 265 1.20 -28.85 -21.75
CA PRO A 265 1.52 -30.26 -21.99
C PRO A 265 1.16 -31.11 -20.76
N GLN A 266 1.24 -32.44 -20.90
CA GLN A 266 1.19 -33.31 -19.73
C GLN A 266 2.50 -33.22 -18.95
N ALA A 267 2.40 -33.04 -17.63
CA ALA A 267 3.54 -33.17 -16.74
C ALA A 267 4.02 -34.62 -16.75
N LYS A 268 5.33 -34.83 -16.85
CA LYS A 268 5.96 -36.16 -16.84
C LYS A 268 6.67 -36.37 -15.50
N ASP A 269 8.00 -36.27 -15.52
CA ASP A 269 8.86 -36.47 -14.35
C ASP A 269 9.14 -35.17 -13.58
N VAL A 270 8.77 -34.02 -14.12
CA VAL A 270 9.04 -32.69 -13.55
C VAL A 270 7.79 -31.80 -13.61
N PRO A 271 7.63 -30.88 -12.63
CA PRO A 271 6.52 -29.95 -12.63
C PRO A 271 6.61 -28.97 -13.81
N LEU A 272 5.47 -28.68 -14.42
CA LEU A 272 5.33 -27.64 -15.43
C LEU A 272 5.19 -26.29 -14.73
N LEU A 273 6.31 -25.59 -14.55
CA LEU A 273 6.30 -24.26 -13.98
C LEU A 273 5.90 -23.20 -15.03
N PRO A 274 5.22 -22.12 -14.63
CA PRO A 274 4.85 -21.03 -15.51
C PRO A 274 6.11 -20.30 -16.00
N ARG A 275 6.09 -19.85 -17.25
CA ARG A 275 7.21 -19.10 -17.83
C ARG A 275 7.40 -17.74 -17.16
N ARG A 276 6.28 -17.11 -16.81
CA ARG A 276 6.22 -15.85 -16.06
C ARG A 276 5.00 -15.87 -15.16
N VAL A 277 5.12 -15.21 -14.02
CA VAL A 277 4.02 -14.94 -13.10
C VAL A 277 3.88 -13.43 -12.98
N ARG A 278 2.66 -12.93 -13.07
CA ARG A 278 2.33 -11.56 -12.69
C ARG A 278 1.57 -11.61 -11.39
N LEU A 279 2.02 -10.80 -10.45
CA LEU A 279 1.39 -10.64 -9.16
C LEU A 279 0.76 -9.25 -9.14
N GLU A 280 -0.48 -9.18 -8.70
CA GLU A 280 -1.23 -7.95 -8.50
C GLU A 280 -1.70 -7.91 -7.06
N LEU A 281 -1.51 -6.78 -6.41
CA LEU A 281 -1.93 -6.55 -5.04
C LEU A 281 -2.48 -5.13 -4.95
N GLU A 282 -3.69 -5.02 -4.45
CA GLU A 282 -4.33 -3.75 -4.12
C GLU A 282 -4.65 -3.75 -2.63
N LEU A 283 -4.15 -2.72 -1.94
CA LEU A 283 -4.29 -2.54 -0.50
C LEU A 283 -5.03 -1.24 -0.20
N GLU A 284 -5.85 -1.27 0.84
CA GLU A 284 -6.51 -0.13 1.44
C GLU A 284 -6.09 0.00 2.90
N ARG A 285 -5.99 1.24 3.39
CA ARG A 285 -5.64 1.49 4.79
C ARG A 285 -6.85 1.28 5.69
N PRO A 286 -6.65 0.86 6.94
CA PRO A 286 -7.72 0.80 7.93
C PRO A 286 -8.44 2.14 8.13
N ARG A 287 -7.74 3.28 7.99
CA ARG A 287 -8.33 4.61 8.13
C ARG A 287 -9.22 4.99 6.93
N ASP A 288 -8.90 4.53 5.74
CA ASP A 288 -9.63 4.83 4.49
C ASP A 288 -11.01 4.16 4.47
N LEU A 289 -11.19 3.07 5.22
CA LEU A 289 -12.48 2.37 5.38
C LEU A 289 -13.59 3.28 5.87
N ARG A 290 -13.26 4.23 6.75
CA ARG A 290 -14.23 5.21 7.27
C ARG A 290 -14.63 6.23 6.21
N PHE A 291 -13.81 6.37 5.18
CA PHE A 291 -13.97 7.37 4.14
C PHE A 291 -14.47 6.82 2.81
N ARG A 292 -14.54 5.49 2.67
CA ARG A 292 -15.03 4.78 1.49
C ARG A 292 -16.42 5.25 1.07
N THR A 293 -16.56 5.57 -0.20
CA THR A 293 -17.86 5.80 -0.83
C THR A 293 -18.60 4.47 -0.89
N ARG A 294 -19.76 4.40 -0.24
CA ARG A 294 -20.58 3.18 -0.19
C ARG A 294 -21.70 3.25 -1.20
N LEU A 295 -22.06 2.10 -1.75
CA LEU A 295 -23.26 2.01 -2.55
C LEU A 295 -24.51 2.22 -1.67
N ALA A 296 -25.49 2.93 -2.22
CA ALA A 296 -26.80 3.10 -1.60
C ALA A 296 -27.58 1.79 -1.61
N THR A 297 -27.41 1.00 -2.68
CA THR A 297 -28.02 -0.31 -2.92
C THR A 297 -26.95 -1.28 -3.42
N ALA A 298 -27.13 -2.58 -3.21
CA ALA A 298 -26.23 -3.58 -3.80
C ALA A 298 -26.21 -3.43 -5.33
N ALA A 299 -25.03 -3.58 -5.94
CA ALA A 299 -24.88 -3.51 -7.39
C ALA A 299 -25.16 -4.88 -8.00
N ASN A 300 -25.96 -4.90 -9.05
CA ASN A 300 -26.21 -6.07 -9.88
C ASN A 300 -25.42 -6.00 -11.18
N VAL A 301 -25.21 -7.16 -11.81
CA VAL A 301 -24.50 -7.28 -13.10
C VAL A 301 -25.20 -6.48 -14.22
N GLU A 302 -26.51 -6.27 -14.10
CA GLU A 302 -27.33 -5.51 -15.07
C GLU A 302 -27.34 -4.00 -14.80
N ASP A 303 -26.80 -3.54 -13.66
CA ASP A 303 -26.85 -2.14 -13.29
C ASP A 303 -25.94 -1.32 -14.20
N SER A 304 -26.54 -0.42 -14.97
CA SER A 304 -25.80 0.55 -15.80
C SER A 304 -25.33 1.79 -15.02
N THR A 305 -25.76 1.92 -13.77
CA THR A 305 -25.41 3.03 -12.88
C THR A 305 -25.28 2.58 -11.44
N LEU A 306 -24.26 3.06 -10.73
CA LEU A 306 -24.05 2.77 -9.32
C LEU A 306 -24.56 3.94 -8.47
N LEU A 307 -25.55 3.68 -7.61
CA LEU A 307 -26.03 4.67 -6.65
C LEU A 307 -25.12 4.65 -5.42
N VAL A 308 -24.61 5.81 -5.01
CA VAL A 308 -23.74 5.96 -3.83
C VAL A 308 -24.43 6.72 -2.71
N ARG A 309 -24.11 6.40 -1.45
CA ARG A 309 -24.67 7.08 -0.27
C ARG A 309 -24.16 8.50 -0.11
N ASP A 310 -22.90 8.75 -0.47
CA ASP A 310 -22.28 10.08 -0.43
C ASP A 310 -21.48 10.34 -1.70
N GLY A 311 -22.05 11.14 -2.61
CA GLY A 311 -21.42 11.51 -3.87
C GLY A 311 -20.38 12.62 -3.77
N ARG A 312 -20.21 13.26 -2.61
CA ARG A 312 -19.28 14.42 -2.46
C ARG A 312 -17.82 14.06 -2.67
N ARG A 313 -17.50 12.76 -2.58
CA ARG A 313 -16.14 12.22 -2.71
C ARG A 313 -15.90 11.51 -4.03
N LEU A 314 -16.90 11.42 -4.90
CA LEU A 314 -16.66 10.95 -6.25
C LEU A 314 -15.82 11.99 -6.99
N PRO A 315 -14.86 11.56 -7.83
CA PRO A 315 -14.19 12.48 -8.73
C PRO A 315 -15.24 13.19 -9.60
N ALA A 316 -14.95 14.43 -9.98
CA ALA A 316 -15.77 15.13 -10.97
C ALA A 316 -15.88 14.29 -12.25
N ALA A 317 -16.97 14.44 -13.00
CA ALA A 317 -17.17 13.69 -14.23
C ALA A 317 -15.95 13.80 -15.16
N GLY A 318 -15.36 12.64 -15.52
CA GLY A 318 -14.14 12.56 -16.34
C GLY A 318 -12.81 12.68 -15.56
N GLY A 319 -12.84 12.86 -14.25
CA GLY A 319 -11.68 12.75 -13.37
C GLY A 319 -11.36 11.29 -13.03
N MET A 320 -10.08 10.93 -12.98
CA MET A 320 -9.65 9.64 -12.47
C MET A 320 -9.52 9.68 -10.94
N ILE A 321 -9.79 8.54 -10.29
CA ILE A 321 -9.53 8.28 -8.87
C ILE A 321 -8.02 8.20 -8.64
#